data_AF-A0A914PZV8-F1
#
_entry.id   AF-A0A914PZV8-F1
#
_cell.length_a   1.000
_cell.length_b   1.000
_cell.length_c   1.000
_cell.angle_alpha   90.00
_cell.angle_beta   90.00
_cell.angle_gamma   90.00
#
_symmetry.space_group_name_H-M   'P 1'
#
loop_
_entity.id
_entity.type
_entity.pdbx_description
1 polymer ?
#
loop_
_entity_poly.entity_id
_entity_poly.type
_entity_poly.pdbx_seq_one_letter_code
_entity_poly.pdbx_strand_id
1 'polypeptide(L)'
;MPKFIIPQKYNSFDIKINAIGIDLGTSYCCVAVNRENRIEAAAIDNTGERILPSYVAFDEENVKCGKVVVERLGTFSKSTIFDSKRIIGKTFDEIEVDGLLILKKKMEMLS
;
A
#
# COMPACT_ATOMS: atom_id res chain seq x y z
N MET A 1 13.40 -5.34 6.50
CA MET A 1 12.85 -4.07 5.97
C MET A 1 13.05 -4.03 4.47
N PRO A 2 11.99 -3.88 3.65
CA PRO A 2 12.17 -3.70 2.21
C PRO A 2 12.90 -2.37 1.97
N LYS A 3 14.07 -2.46 1.34
CA LYS A 3 14.78 -1.29 0.83
C LYS A 3 14.02 -0.83 -0.41
N PHE A 4 13.47 0.38 -0.40
CA PHE A 4 13.04 1.03 -1.63
C PHE A 4 14.29 1.19 -2.52
N ILE A 5 14.40 0.37 -3.57
CA ILE A 5 15.47 0.47 -4.55
C ILE A 5 15.08 1.59 -5.51
N ILE A 6 15.60 2.78 -5.29
CA ILE A 6 15.57 3.85 -6.27
C ILE A 6 16.46 3.40 -7.44
N PRO A 7 15.96 3.32 -8.68
CA PRO A 7 16.76 2.88 -9.82
C PRO A 7 18.02 3.74 -9.98
N GLN A 8 19.20 3.10 -9.93
CA GLN A 8 20.55 3.67 -10.11
C GLN A 8 20.81 4.24 -11.53
N LYS A 9 19.77 4.51 -12.32
CA LYS A 9 19.90 4.80 -13.76
C LYS A 9 20.13 6.29 -14.08
N TYR A 10 20.32 7.12 -13.08
CA TYR A 10 20.62 8.54 -13.26
C TYR A 10 21.97 8.83 -12.65
N ASN A 11 22.94 9.14 -13.51
CA ASN A 11 24.32 9.47 -13.15
C ASN A 11 24.39 10.41 -11.94
N SER A 12 25.40 10.11 -11.12
CA SER A 12 25.90 10.77 -9.93
C SER A 12 26.08 12.31 -9.99
N PHE A 13 24.96 13.02 -10.11
CA PHE A 13 24.80 14.38 -9.59
C PHE A 13 23.67 14.32 -8.58
N ASP A 14 23.92 14.77 -7.34
CA ASP A 14 23.02 14.72 -6.20
C ASP A 14 21.61 15.25 -6.53
N ILE A 15 20.72 14.36 -6.96
CA ILE A 15 19.29 14.65 -7.06
C ILE A 15 18.78 14.68 -5.61
N LYS A 16 18.87 15.86 -5.01
CA LYS A 16 18.40 16.09 -3.65
C LYS A 16 16.87 16.06 -3.64
N ILE A 17 16.31 14.94 -3.19
CA ILE A 17 14.89 14.86 -2.85
C ILE A 17 14.70 15.67 -1.57
N ASN A 18 14.00 16.79 -1.67
CA ASN A 18 13.81 17.68 -0.52
C ASN A 18 12.67 17.22 0.39
N ALA A 19 11.64 16.59 -0.20
CA ALA A 19 10.47 16.11 0.53
C ALA A 19 9.76 15.00 -0.26
N ILE A 20 9.02 14.16 0.46
CA ILE A 20 8.15 13.11 -0.08
C ILE A 20 6.74 13.35 0.48
N GLY A 21 5.76 13.42 -0.41
CA GLY A 21 4.34 13.38 -0.07
C GLY A 21 3.81 11.97 -0.27
N ILE A 22 3.06 11.44 0.70
CA ILE A 22 2.41 10.13 0.59
C ILE A 22 0.92 10.35 0.76
N ASP A 23 0.16 10.03 -0.27
CA ASP A 23 -1.30 9.96 -0.17
C ASP A 23 -1.72 8.53 0.18
N LEU A 24 -2.29 8.37 1.37
CA LEU A 24 -2.85 7.11 1.85
C LEU A 24 -4.36 7.12 1.62
N GLY A 25 -4.76 6.87 0.37
CA GLY A 25 -6.15 6.69 0.01
C GLY A 25 -6.71 5.34 0.49
N THR A 26 -8.02 5.18 0.31
CA THR A 26 -8.73 3.96 0.73
C THR A 26 -8.51 2.81 -0.24
N SER A 27 -8.62 3.09 -1.54
CA SER A 27 -8.49 2.08 -2.60
C SER A 27 -7.14 2.14 -3.32
N TYR A 28 -6.57 3.33 -3.44
CA TYR A 28 -5.27 3.56 -4.06
C TYR A 28 -4.45 4.55 -3.24
N CYS A 29 -3.13 4.39 -3.26
CA CYS A 29 -2.16 5.33 -2.73
C CYS A 29 -1.21 5.81 -3.83
N CYS A 30 -0.58 6.96 -3.59
CA CYS A 30 0.45 7.50 -4.48
C CYS A 30 1.56 8.16 -3.66
N VAL A 31 2.69 8.38 -4.32
CA VAL A 31 3.84 9.08 -3.74
C VAL A 31 4.19 10.24 -4.65
N ALA A 32 4.42 11.41 -4.09
CA ALA A 32 4.97 12.56 -4.78
C ALA A 32 6.36 12.88 -4.22
N VAL A 33 7.28 13.29 -5.07
CA VAL A 33 8.64 13.70 -4.69
C VAL A 33 8.88 15.13 -5.13
N ASN A 34 9.52 15.93 -4.27
CA ASN A 34 10.03 17.24 -4.64
C ASN A 34 11.47 17.08 -5.13
N ARG A 35 11.64 17.17 -6.45
CA ARG A 35 12.92 17.10 -7.15
C ARG A 35 13.18 18.44 -7.83
N GLU A 36 14.33 19.06 -7.53
CA GLU A 36 14.76 20.30 -8.19
C GLU A 36 13.68 21.42 -8.15
N ASN A 37 13.04 21.58 -6.98
CA ASN A 37 11.92 22.51 -6.74
C ASN A 37 10.67 22.26 -7.61
N ARG A 38 10.51 21.03 -8.13
CA ARG A 38 9.30 20.56 -8.82
C ARG A 38 8.73 19.35 -8.11
N ILE A 39 7.41 19.36 -7.92
CA ILE A 39 6.69 18.22 -7.37
C ILE A 39 6.23 17.33 -8.52
N GLU A 40 6.58 16.04 -8.45
CA GLU A 40 6.15 15.04 -9.42
C GLU A 40 5.66 13.78 -8.72
N ALA A 41 4.67 13.09 -9.31
CA ALA A 41 4.26 11.78 -8.83
C ALA A 41 5.38 10.76 -9.13
N ALA A 42 5.83 10.02 -8.13
CA ALA A 42 6.87 9.02 -8.29
C ALA A 42 6.35 7.79 -9.06
N ALA A 43 7.20 7.23 -9.92
CA ALA A 43 6.97 5.89 -10.46
C ALA A 43 7.25 4.85 -9.37
N ILE A 44 6.33 3.90 -9.18
CA ILE A 44 6.40 2.86 -8.15
C ILE A 44 7.37 1.74 -8.56
N ASP A 45 7.47 1.49 -9.86
CA ASP A 45 8.35 0.49 -10.43
C ASP A 45 8.91 0.94 -11.80
N ASN A 46 9.56 0.02 -12.50
CA ASN A 46 10.13 0.26 -13.82
C ASN A 46 9.10 0.30 -14.96
N THR A 47 7.82 -0.01 -14.70
CA THR A 47 6.74 0.08 -15.68
C THR A 47 6.20 1.50 -15.81
N GLY A 48 6.42 2.34 -14.79
CA GLY A 48 5.99 3.73 -14.76
C GLY A 48 4.62 3.94 -14.11
N GLU A 49 4.04 2.93 -13.46
CA GLU A 49 2.84 3.10 -12.64
C GLU A 49 3.08 4.11 -11.50
N ARG A 50 2.12 5.02 -11.29
CA ARG A 50 2.22 6.11 -10.30
C ARG A 50 1.18 6.03 -9.18
N ILE A 51 0.28 5.06 -9.27
CA ILE A 51 -0.72 4.73 -8.24
C ILE A 51 -0.61 3.24 -7.91
N LEU A 52 -0.79 2.90 -6.63
CA LEU A 52 -0.74 1.52 -6.15
C LEU A 52 -2.07 1.19 -5.47
N PRO A 53 -2.67 0.01 -5.70
CA PRO A 53 -3.78 -0.44 -4.88
C PRO A 53 -3.41 -0.45 -3.40
N SER A 54 -4.29 0.03 -2.53
CA SER A 54 -4.10 0.05 -1.07
C SER A 54 -4.41 -1.32 -0.44
N TYR A 55 -3.69 -2.33 -0.91
CA TYR A 55 -3.86 -3.73 -0.53
C TYR A 55 -2.56 -4.25 0.09
N VAL A 56 -2.70 -5.01 1.18
CA VAL A 56 -1.58 -5.69 1.85
C VAL A 56 -1.97 -7.15 2.05
N ALA A 57 -1.12 -8.08 1.65
CA ALA A 57 -1.29 -9.50 1.96
C ALA A 57 -0.11 -10.03 2.79
N PHE A 58 -0.43 -10.89 3.73
CA PHE A 58 0.56 -11.61 4.54
C PHE A 58 0.74 -13.01 3.98
N ASP A 59 1.98 -13.40 3.69
CA ASP A 59 2.37 -14.79 3.43
C ASP A 59 3.25 -15.31 4.59
N GLU A 60 3.65 -16.58 4.55
CA GLU A 60 4.41 -17.23 5.63
C GLU A 60 5.79 -16.58 5.87
N GLU A 61 6.35 -15.92 4.87
CA GLU A 61 7.73 -15.41 4.90
C GLU A 61 7.80 -13.87 4.84
N ASN A 62 6.82 -13.23 4.22
CA ASN A 62 6.88 -11.85 3.76
C ASN A 62 5.51 -11.15 3.73
N VAL A 63 5.58 -9.82 3.70
CA VAL A 63 4.44 -8.95 3.41
C VAL A 63 4.48 -8.55 1.94
N LYS A 64 3.35 -8.70 1.24
CA LYS A 64 3.16 -8.25 -0.15
C LYS A 64 2.21 -7.05 -0.15
N CYS A 65 2.46 -6.07 -1.02
CA CYS A 65 1.63 -4.86 -1.11
C CYS A 65 1.29 -4.54 -2.57
N GLY A 66 0.12 -3.94 -2.79
CA GLY A 66 -0.24 -3.35 -4.06
C GLY A 66 -0.63 -4.34 -5.15
N LYS A 67 -0.20 -4.08 -6.39
CA LYS A 67 -0.69 -4.76 -7.59
C LYS A 67 -0.55 -6.29 -7.52
N VAL A 68 0.57 -6.79 -7.00
CA VAL A 68 0.81 -8.24 -6.83
C VAL A 68 -0.25 -8.92 -5.98
N VAL A 69 -0.86 -8.21 -5.02
CA VAL A 69 -1.92 -8.73 -4.17
C VAL A 69 -3.22 -8.80 -4.96
N VAL A 70 -3.56 -7.73 -5.69
CA VAL A 70 -4.77 -7.65 -6.52
C VAL A 70 -4.76 -8.72 -7.63
N GLU A 71 -3.64 -8.88 -8.32
CA GLU A 71 -3.46 -9.87 -9.39
C GLU A 71 -3.56 -11.31 -8.88
N ARG A 72 -3.33 -11.54 -7.59
CA ARG A 72 -3.34 -12.86 -6.96
C ARG A 72 -4.35 -12.94 -5.80
N LEU A 73 -5.46 -12.20 -5.88
CA LEU A 73 -6.48 -12.17 -4.84
C LEU A 73 -7.05 -13.55 -4.52
N GLY A 74 -7.14 -14.44 -5.50
CA GLY A 74 -7.55 -15.83 -5.27
C GLY A 74 -6.61 -16.55 -4.28
N THR A 75 -5.30 -16.38 -4.46
CA THR A 75 -4.25 -16.97 -3.62
C THR A 75 -4.21 -16.34 -2.23
N PHE A 76 -4.29 -15.00 -2.14
CA PHE A 76 -4.18 -14.26 -0.88
C PHE A 76 -5.52 -13.97 -0.20
N SER A 77 -6.61 -14.58 -0.67
CA SER A 77 -7.99 -14.23 -0.29
C SER A 77 -8.23 -14.14 1.22
N LYS A 78 -7.59 -15.02 2.02
CA LYS A 78 -7.74 -15.07 3.48
C LYS A 78 -6.72 -14.24 4.26
N SER A 79 -5.68 -13.74 3.60
CA SER A 79 -4.57 -13.00 4.23
C SER A 79 -4.41 -11.58 3.71
N THR A 80 -5.37 -11.11 2.92
CA THR A 80 -5.40 -9.75 2.35
C THR A 80 -6.21 -8.79 3.22
N ILE A 81 -5.64 -7.61 3.46
CA ILE A 81 -6.28 -6.45 4.08
C ILE A 81 -6.39 -5.34 3.02
N PHE A 82 -7.58 -4.74 2.94
CA PHE A 82 -7.89 -3.57 2.11
C PHE A 82 -8.89 -2.68 2.87
N ASP A 83 -9.16 -1.48 2.34
CA ASP A 83 -10.04 -0.48 2.98
C ASP A 83 -9.59 -0.03 4.38
N SER A 84 -8.32 -0.28 4.74
CA SER A 84 -7.73 0.01 6.05
C SER A 84 -7.91 1.47 6.45
N LYS A 85 -7.92 2.39 5.50
CA LYS A 85 -8.13 3.82 5.75
C LYS A 85 -9.48 4.13 6.41
N ARG A 86 -10.52 3.30 6.17
CA ARG A 86 -11.86 3.48 6.74
C ARG A 86 -11.96 3.09 8.21
N ILE A 87 -11.04 2.25 8.68
CA ILE A 87 -11.05 1.70 10.05
C ILE A 87 -10.04 2.37 10.97
N ILE A 88 -9.04 3.08 10.42
CA ILE A 88 -8.07 3.83 11.23
C ILE A 88 -8.83 4.86 12.09
N GLY A 89 -8.57 4.84 13.40
CA GLY A 89 -9.18 5.75 14.36
C GLY A 89 -10.57 5.34 14.84
N LYS A 90 -11.09 4.17 14.43
CA LYS A 90 -12.35 3.61 14.93
C LYS A 90 -12.09 2.50 15.95
N THR A 91 -12.99 2.36 16.91
CA THR A 91 -13.11 1.17 17.76
C THR A 91 -13.74 0.01 16.99
N PHE A 92 -13.62 -1.21 17.50
CA PHE A 92 -14.17 -2.40 16.85
C PHE A 92 -15.69 -2.33 16.63
N ASP A 93 -16.40 -1.71 17.59
CA ASP A 93 -17.86 -1.59 17.56
C ASP A 93 -18.33 -0.57 16.50
N GLU A 94 -17.53 0.46 16.21
CA GLU A 94 -17.80 1.50 15.20
C GLU A 94 -17.48 1.05 13.75
N ILE A 95 -16.91 -0.14 13.57
CA ILE A 95 -16.62 -0.70 12.25
C ILE A 95 -17.90 -1.29 11.67
N GLU A 96 -18.58 -0.47 10.85
CA GLU A 96 -19.62 -0.86 9.91
C GLU A 96 -18.99 -1.05 8.52
N VAL A 97 -18.63 -2.28 8.16
CA VAL A 97 -18.01 -2.54 6.85
C VAL A 97 -18.50 -3.88 6.30
N ASP A 98 -19.29 -3.84 5.23
CA ASP A 98 -19.77 -5.03 4.50
C ASP A 98 -18.63 -5.93 3.99
N GLY A 99 -17.44 -5.36 3.71
CA GLY A 99 -16.24 -6.09 3.27
C GLY A 99 -15.33 -6.61 4.39
N LEU A 100 -15.42 -6.07 5.61
CA LEU A 100 -14.59 -6.46 6.76
C LEU A 100 -15.28 -7.48 7.68
N LEU A 101 -16.49 -7.93 7.32
CA LEU A 101 -17.24 -8.97 8.00
C LEU A 101 -16.44 -10.30 8.08
N ILE A 102 -15.48 -10.51 7.17
CA ILE A 102 -14.58 -11.68 7.21
C ILE A 102 -13.71 -11.69 8.47
N LEU A 103 -13.25 -10.53 8.95
CA LEU A 103 -12.45 -10.44 10.18
C LEU A 103 -13.32 -10.60 11.44
N LYS A 104 -14.50 -9.96 11.49
CA LYS A 104 -15.44 -10.12 12.61
C LYS A 104 -15.90 -11.58 12.75
N LYS A 105 -16.38 -12.22 11.67
CA LYS A 105 -16.82 -13.62 11.71
C LYS A 105 -15.70 -14.61 12.02
N LYS A 106 -14.48 -14.38 11.54
CA LYS A 106 -13.36 -15.29 11.79
C LYS A 106 -12.85 -15.21 13.22
N MET A 107 -12.95 -14.04 13.87
CA MET A 107 -12.61 -13.90 15.30
C MET A 107 -13.71 -14.42 16.22
N GLU A 108 -14.99 -14.22 15.89
CA GLU A 108 -16.13 -14.84 16.60
C GLU A 108 -16.13 -16.38 16.50
N MET A 109 -15.62 -16.95 15.39
CA MET A 109 -15.43 -18.40 15.25
C MET A 109 -14.24 -18.98 16.04
N LEU A 110 -13.34 -18.11 16.52
CA LEU A 110 -12.12 -18.50 17.26
C LEU A 110 -12.24 -18.25 18.78
N SER A 111 -13.38 -17.70 19.24
CA SER A 111 -13.77 -17.54 20.63
C SER A 111 -14.83 -18.58 21.02
#